data_AF-A0A8J6WDW3-F1
#
_entry.id   AF-A0A8J6WDW3-F1
#
_cell.length_a   1.000
_cell.length_b   1.000
_cell.length_c   1.000
_cell.angle_alpha   90.00
_cell.angle_beta   90.00
_cell.angle_gamma   90.00
#
_symmetry.space_group_name_H-M   'P 1'
#
loop_
_entity.id
_entity.type
_entity.pdbx_description
1 polymer ?
#
loop_
_entity_poly.entity_id
_entity_poly.type
_entity_poly.pdbx_seq_one_letter_code
_entity_poly.pdbx_strand_id
1 'polypeptide(L)'
;MLLPSLRFTQLLLLLITLPLALLTPVAMPLARAQETPSEIDPTSFQRDEEAERLLYQGYDQFKTDQYQEALQSFQAALERFRQNGDRYQEAHALFGLGLAYDYMGQLEQAIESYQQALQLYRETSNYNWEVWSLNREGEMWSLISIAKVLIAQNQTDLAIDYLRQSVEVFAAIRDELMARNVYIPSNFDSLKEPYHCYAKLLRQQNRPQEAQQVLDLVREVE
;
A
#
# COMPACT_ATOMS: atom_id res chain seq x y z
N MET A 1 29.19 13.84 84.06
CA MET A 1 28.59 13.06 82.97
C MET A 1 29.71 12.66 82.01
N LEU A 2 30.11 11.39 82.02
CA LEU A 2 31.17 10.82 81.19
C LEU A 2 30.78 9.39 80.80
N LEU A 3 30.87 9.10 79.49
CA LEU A 3 30.91 7.77 78.84
C LEU A 3 32.01 6.88 79.49
N PRO A 4 32.03 5.53 79.36
CA PRO A 4 32.55 4.90 78.13
C PRO A 4 32.14 3.44 77.79
N SER A 5 32.48 3.11 76.54
CA SER A 5 32.64 1.80 75.89
C SER A 5 33.45 0.75 76.65
N LEU A 6 33.13 -0.55 76.45
CA LEU A 6 34.10 -1.63 76.64
C LEU A 6 34.05 -2.65 75.48
N ARG A 7 35.19 -2.83 74.83
CA ARG A 7 35.51 -3.97 73.96
C ARG A 7 35.83 -5.17 74.85
N PHE A 8 35.35 -6.36 74.51
CA PHE A 8 35.79 -7.60 75.16
C PHE A 8 36.25 -8.63 74.13
N THR A 9 37.53 -8.92 74.27
CA THR A 9 38.36 -9.94 73.69
C THR A 9 37.92 -11.36 74.09
N GLN A 10 38.14 -12.31 73.17
CA GLN A 10 38.34 -13.76 73.39
C GLN A 10 37.16 -14.56 73.99
N LEU A 11 36.77 -15.67 73.35
CA LEU A 11 37.30 -17.01 73.65
C LEU A 11 36.34 -18.12 73.18
N LEU A 12 36.95 -19.21 72.73
CA LEU A 12 36.51 -20.59 72.88
C LEU A 12 35.66 -21.23 71.76
N LEU A 13 36.43 -21.75 70.79
CA LEU A 13 36.24 -23.04 70.13
C LEU A 13 35.47 -24.08 70.98
N LEU A 14 34.40 -24.61 70.41
CA LEU A 14 33.92 -25.96 70.74
C LEU A 14 33.75 -26.74 69.43
N LEU A 15 34.60 -27.77 69.33
CA LEU A 15 34.63 -28.82 68.32
C LEU A 15 33.27 -29.51 68.24
N ILE A 16 32.64 -29.49 67.06
CA ILE A 16 31.63 -30.49 66.69
C ILE A 16 32.11 -31.17 65.42
N THR A 17 32.22 -32.48 65.54
CA THR A 17 32.71 -33.45 64.57
C THR A 17 31.65 -33.80 63.53
N LEU A 18 32.11 -34.45 62.44
CA LEU A 18 31.36 -35.26 61.46
C LEU A 18 30.69 -34.55 60.26
N PRO A 19 30.55 -35.23 59.11
CA PRO A 19 31.58 -35.83 58.26
C PRO A 19 31.56 -35.24 56.84
N LEU A 20 32.64 -35.47 56.10
CA LEU A 20 32.84 -35.05 54.71
C LEU A 20 31.80 -35.73 53.79
N ALA A 21 30.69 -35.03 53.52
CA ALA A 21 29.67 -35.43 52.56
C ALA A 21 29.90 -34.73 51.22
N LEU A 22 30.27 -35.57 50.25
CA LEU A 22 30.37 -35.41 48.80
C LEU A 22 29.69 -34.16 48.19
N LEU A 23 30.50 -33.40 47.45
CA LEU A 23 30.08 -32.43 46.44
C LEU A 23 28.99 -33.05 45.55
N THR A 24 27.77 -32.52 45.63
CA THR A 24 26.84 -32.53 44.51
C THR A 24 26.58 -31.06 44.15
N PRO A 25 26.77 -30.63 42.90
CA PRO A 25 26.48 -29.26 42.51
C PRO A 25 24.96 -29.05 42.55
N VAL A 26 24.55 -28.05 43.34
CA VAL A 26 23.21 -27.47 43.29
C VAL A 26 22.93 -27.05 41.86
N ALA A 27 21.96 -27.70 41.22
CA ALA A 27 21.42 -27.27 39.95
C ALA A 27 20.69 -25.94 40.17
N MET A 28 21.29 -24.85 39.66
CA MET A 28 20.69 -23.53 39.60
C MET A 28 19.41 -23.62 38.74
N PRO A 29 18.24 -23.13 39.20
CA PRO A 29 17.07 -23.09 38.34
C PRO A 29 17.32 -22.10 37.21
N LEU A 30 17.21 -22.58 35.97
CA LEU A 30 17.28 -21.76 34.76
C LEU A 30 16.30 -20.60 34.89
N ALA A 31 16.82 -19.39 34.65
CA ALA A 31 16.04 -18.19 34.51
C ALA A 31 14.88 -18.42 33.52
N ARG A 32 13.68 -18.05 33.99
CA ARG A 32 12.45 -17.96 33.22
C ARG A 32 12.75 -17.20 31.92
N ALA A 33 12.64 -17.88 30.78
CA ALA A 33 12.67 -17.22 29.49
C ALA A 33 11.56 -16.16 29.51
N GLN A 34 11.96 -14.89 29.50
CA GLN A 34 11.07 -13.82 29.11
C GLN A 34 10.79 -14.07 27.63
N GLU A 35 9.57 -14.50 27.29
CA GLU A 35 9.05 -14.38 25.94
C GLU A 35 9.08 -12.89 25.61
N THR A 36 10.13 -12.45 24.92
CA THR A 36 10.11 -11.19 24.19
C THR A 36 8.90 -11.26 23.26
N PRO A 37 7.99 -10.26 23.25
CA PRO A 37 6.95 -10.20 22.24
C PRO A 37 7.60 -10.40 20.89
N SER A 38 7.13 -11.38 20.14
CA SER A 38 7.61 -11.70 18.81
C SER A 38 7.70 -10.40 18.02
N GLU A 39 8.92 -10.10 17.58
CA GLU A 39 9.20 -9.09 16.56
C GLU A 39 8.22 -9.34 15.41
N ILE A 40 7.33 -8.39 15.13
CA ILE A 40 6.45 -8.48 13.96
C ILE A 40 7.40 -8.47 12.76
N ASP A 41 7.63 -9.64 12.18
CA ASP A 41 8.41 -9.77 10.97
C ASP A 41 7.65 -9.01 9.86
N PRO A 42 8.18 -7.88 9.36
CA PRO A 42 7.53 -7.13 8.28
C PRO A 42 7.51 -7.90 6.95
N THR A 43 8.17 -9.07 6.88
CA THR A 43 8.08 -10.01 5.76
C THR A 43 7.06 -11.13 5.96
N SER A 44 6.34 -11.17 7.09
CA SER A 44 5.29 -12.18 7.37
C SER A 44 3.95 -11.94 6.68
N PHE A 45 3.89 -11.10 5.65
CA PHE A 45 2.72 -11.01 4.76
C PHE A 45 2.42 -12.39 4.20
N GLN A 46 1.46 -13.09 4.81
CA GLN A 46 0.95 -14.33 4.27
C GLN A 46 0.18 -14.00 3.00
N ARG A 47 0.80 -14.33 1.87
CA ARG A 47 0.17 -14.26 0.56
C ARG A 47 -1.15 -15.03 0.62
N ASP A 48 -2.26 -14.33 0.46
CA ASP A 48 -3.58 -14.92 0.46
C ASP A 48 -3.97 -15.29 -0.97
N GLU A 49 -3.56 -16.49 -1.38
CA GLU A 49 -3.82 -17.02 -2.73
C GLU A 49 -5.31 -17.04 -3.07
N GLU A 50 -6.19 -17.21 -2.06
CA GLU A 50 -7.62 -17.17 -2.26
C GLU A 50 -8.12 -15.75 -2.54
N ALA A 51 -7.61 -14.75 -1.81
CA ALA A 51 -7.91 -13.34 -2.08
C ALA A 51 -7.42 -12.91 -3.47
N GLU A 52 -6.22 -13.31 -3.88
CA GLU A 52 -5.70 -13.07 -5.24
C GLU A 52 -6.59 -13.73 -6.29
N ARG A 53 -6.98 -15.00 -6.09
CA ARG A 53 -7.89 -15.71 -7.01
C ARG A 53 -9.23 -15.00 -7.15
N LEU A 54 -9.82 -14.53 -6.05
CA LEU A 54 -11.06 -13.77 -6.06
C LEU A 54 -10.91 -12.45 -6.83
N LEU A 55 -9.79 -11.74 -6.64
CA LEU A 55 -9.47 -10.52 -7.38
C LEU A 55 -9.40 -10.79 -8.89
N TYR A 56 -8.66 -11.81 -9.32
CA TYR A 56 -8.56 -12.18 -10.74
C TYR A 56 -9.90 -12.62 -11.31
N GLN A 57 -10.67 -13.41 -10.56
CA GLN A 57 -12.02 -13.80 -10.95
C GLN A 57 -12.91 -12.57 -11.17
N GLY A 58 -12.84 -11.56 -10.29
CA GLY A 58 -13.58 -10.31 -10.45
C GLY A 58 -13.23 -9.59 -11.76
N TYR A 59 -11.95 -9.54 -12.12
CA TYR A 59 -11.52 -8.97 -13.40
C TYR A 59 -12.00 -9.78 -14.61
N ASP A 60 -12.01 -11.11 -14.54
CA ASP A 60 -12.49 -11.96 -15.63
C ASP A 60 -14.01 -11.84 -15.82
N GLN A 61 -14.76 -11.76 -14.71
CA GLN A 61 -16.19 -11.47 -14.73
C GLN A 61 -16.47 -10.08 -15.32
N PHE A 62 -15.69 -9.07 -14.90
CA PHE A 62 -15.80 -7.72 -15.43
C PHE A 62 -15.58 -7.66 -16.95
N LYS A 63 -14.53 -8.34 -17.46
CA LYS A 63 -14.23 -8.42 -18.91
C LYS A 63 -15.31 -9.14 -19.72
N THR A 64 -16.17 -9.91 -19.07
CA THR A 64 -17.28 -10.65 -19.69
C THR A 64 -18.63 -10.02 -19.36
N ASP A 65 -18.63 -8.75 -18.96
CA ASP A 65 -19.80 -7.91 -18.64
C ASP A 65 -20.68 -8.44 -17.48
N GLN A 66 -20.15 -9.35 -16.66
CA GLN A 66 -20.79 -9.87 -15.45
C GLN A 66 -20.48 -8.96 -14.25
N TYR A 67 -20.93 -7.70 -14.34
CA TYR A 67 -20.52 -6.66 -13.39
C TYR A 67 -21.00 -6.91 -11.95
N GLN A 68 -22.19 -7.52 -11.78
CA GLN A 68 -22.73 -7.82 -10.45
C GLN A 68 -21.93 -8.93 -9.76
N GLU A 69 -21.52 -9.95 -10.51
CA GLU A 69 -20.67 -11.03 -10.04
C GLU A 69 -19.25 -10.53 -9.77
N ALA A 70 -18.71 -9.69 -10.66
CA ALA A 70 -17.41 -9.03 -10.47
C ALA A 70 -17.38 -8.24 -9.15
N LEU A 71 -18.44 -7.48 -8.88
CA LEU A 71 -18.60 -6.73 -7.64
C LEU A 71 -18.56 -7.63 -6.40
N GLN A 72 -19.21 -8.81 -6.43
CA GLN A 72 -19.15 -9.77 -5.33
C GLN A 72 -17.72 -10.33 -5.15
N SER A 73 -17.05 -10.69 -6.23
CA SER A 73 -15.68 -11.21 -6.19
C SER A 73 -14.68 -10.16 -5.69
N PHE A 74 -14.79 -8.91 -6.13
CA PHE A 74 -13.97 -7.81 -5.63
C PHE A 74 -14.25 -7.49 -4.16
N GLN A 75 -15.51 -7.51 -3.70
CA GLN A 75 -15.85 -7.33 -2.28
C GLN A 75 -15.25 -8.42 -1.40
N ALA A 76 -15.34 -9.69 -1.84
CA ALA A 76 -14.75 -10.81 -1.11
C ALA A 76 -13.22 -10.72 -1.05
N ALA A 77 -12.56 -10.34 -2.15
CA ALA A 77 -11.11 -10.09 -2.17
C ALA A 77 -10.73 -8.93 -1.23
N LEU A 78 -11.48 -7.83 -1.27
CA LEU A 78 -11.26 -6.63 -0.45
C LEU A 78 -11.29 -6.95 1.04
N GLU A 79 -12.27 -7.72 1.50
CA GLU A 79 -12.39 -8.09 2.91
C GLU A 79 -11.16 -8.86 3.39
N ARG A 80 -10.66 -9.80 2.57
CA ARG A 80 -9.47 -10.60 2.89
C ARG A 80 -8.19 -9.77 2.90
N PHE A 81 -7.98 -8.91 1.90
CA PHE A 81 -6.81 -8.02 1.87
C PHE A 81 -6.80 -7.06 3.08
N ARG A 82 -7.98 -6.56 3.50
CA ARG A 82 -8.12 -5.77 4.73
C ARG A 82 -7.71 -6.56 5.97
N GLN A 83 -8.18 -7.80 6.11
CA GLN A 83 -7.88 -8.68 7.24
C GLN A 83 -6.39 -9.01 7.33
N ASN A 84 -5.74 -9.23 6.19
CA ASN A 84 -4.32 -9.60 6.12
C ASN A 84 -3.39 -8.39 6.09
N GLY A 85 -3.94 -7.17 6.01
CA GLY A 85 -3.17 -5.93 6.00
C GLY A 85 -2.55 -5.56 4.64
N ASP A 86 -2.86 -6.26 3.55
CA ASP A 86 -2.24 -6.03 2.24
C ASP A 86 -2.85 -4.80 1.58
N ARG A 87 -2.25 -3.65 1.87
CA ARG A 87 -2.74 -2.33 1.45
C ARG A 87 -2.72 -2.14 -0.07
N TYR A 88 -1.75 -2.74 -0.77
CA TYR A 88 -1.66 -2.63 -2.23
C TYR A 88 -2.79 -3.42 -2.89
N GLN A 89 -3.00 -4.67 -2.46
CA GLN A 89 -4.07 -5.49 -3.00
C GLN A 89 -5.46 -5.01 -2.55
N GLU A 90 -5.57 -4.39 -1.36
CA GLU A 90 -6.76 -3.66 -0.94
C GLU A 90 -7.11 -2.55 -1.94
N ALA A 91 -6.13 -1.75 -2.35
CA ALA A 91 -6.32 -0.71 -3.37
C ALA A 91 -6.76 -1.30 -4.72
N HIS A 92 -6.18 -2.43 -5.15
CA HIS A 92 -6.56 -3.13 -6.38
C HIS A 92 -8.02 -3.61 -6.36
N ALA A 93 -8.47 -4.16 -5.23
CA ALA A 93 -9.85 -4.60 -5.09
C ALA A 93 -10.83 -3.41 -5.09
N LEU A 94 -10.50 -2.31 -4.41
CA LEU A 94 -11.28 -1.08 -4.43
C LEU A 94 -11.37 -0.47 -5.83
N PHE A 95 -10.28 -0.47 -6.59
CA PHE A 95 -10.30 -0.04 -7.99
C PHE A 95 -11.23 -0.92 -8.84
N GLY A 96 -11.17 -2.24 -8.66
CA GLY A 96 -12.09 -3.19 -9.29
C GLY A 96 -13.56 -2.91 -8.96
N LEU A 97 -13.88 -2.59 -7.71
CA LEU A 97 -15.23 -2.17 -7.31
C LEU A 97 -15.66 -0.90 -8.03
N GLY A 98 -14.76 0.09 -8.11
CA GLY A 98 -15.02 1.32 -8.86
C GLY A 98 -15.39 1.05 -10.32
N LEU A 99 -14.66 0.16 -10.98
CA LEU A 99 -14.96 -0.28 -12.36
C LEU A 99 -16.35 -0.92 -12.46
N ALA A 100 -16.68 -1.86 -11.58
CA ALA A 100 -17.97 -2.52 -11.60
C ALA A 100 -19.12 -1.52 -11.38
N TYR A 101 -18.98 -0.61 -10.42
CA TYR A 101 -19.99 0.43 -10.17
C TYR A 101 -20.15 1.39 -11.36
N ASP A 102 -19.05 1.84 -11.97
CA ASP A 102 -19.07 2.74 -13.13
C ASP A 102 -19.85 2.12 -14.29
N TYR A 103 -19.53 0.88 -14.65
CA TYR A 103 -20.20 0.17 -15.75
C TYR A 103 -21.67 -0.17 -15.45
N MET A 104 -22.05 -0.25 -14.17
CA MET A 104 -23.44 -0.37 -13.74
C MET A 104 -24.17 0.97 -13.63
N GLY A 105 -23.51 2.10 -13.91
CA GLY A 105 -24.08 3.45 -13.82
C GLY A 105 -24.21 3.99 -12.39
N GLN A 106 -23.57 3.34 -11.41
CA GLN A 106 -23.56 3.73 -10.00
C GLN A 106 -22.39 4.70 -9.74
N LEU A 107 -22.48 5.89 -10.35
CA LEU A 107 -21.35 6.80 -10.50
C LEU A 107 -20.80 7.33 -9.17
N GLU A 108 -21.66 7.59 -8.19
CA GLU A 108 -21.24 8.04 -6.87
C GLU A 108 -20.41 6.97 -6.14
N GLN A 109 -20.89 5.72 -6.14
CA GLN A 109 -20.16 4.59 -5.56
C GLN A 109 -18.85 4.29 -6.31
N ALA A 110 -18.83 4.51 -7.62
CA ALA A 110 -17.63 4.37 -8.43
C ALA A 110 -16.55 5.36 -8.00
N ILE A 111 -16.89 6.66 -7.93
CA ILE A 111 -15.97 7.72 -7.47
C ILE A 111 -15.47 7.42 -6.06
N GLU A 112 -16.35 7.05 -5.13
CA GLU A 112 -15.96 6.72 -3.75
C GLU A 112 -14.93 5.58 -3.73
N SER A 113 -15.19 4.50 -4.48
CA SER A 113 -14.30 3.33 -4.53
C SER A 113 -12.94 3.68 -5.15
N TYR A 114 -12.93 4.46 -6.24
CA TYR A 114 -11.68 4.94 -6.84
C TYR A 114 -10.91 5.89 -5.93
N GLN A 115 -11.59 6.76 -5.16
CA GLN A 115 -10.93 7.66 -4.22
C GLN A 115 -10.29 6.89 -3.06
N GLN A 116 -10.94 5.85 -2.55
CA GLN A 116 -10.35 4.97 -1.54
C GLN A 116 -9.11 4.23 -2.09
N ALA A 117 -9.20 3.70 -3.32
CA ALA A 117 -8.06 3.08 -3.99
C ALA A 117 -6.90 4.07 -4.17
N LEU A 118 -7.18 5.26 -4.68
CA LEU A 118 -6.22 6.35 -4.88
C LEU A 118 -5.48 6.71 -3.60
N GLN A 119 -6.19 6.81 -2.48
CA GLN A 119 -5.60 7.11 -1.19
C GLN A 119 -4.62 6.01 -0.77
N LEU A 120 -5.01 4.73 -0.87
CA LEU A 120 -4.15 3.62 -0.50
C LEU A 120 -2.90 3.52 -1.39
N TYR A 121 -3.04 3.70 -2.71
CA TYR A 121 -1.88 3.70 -3.61
C TYR A 121 -0.85 4.79 -3.24
N ARG A 122 -1.30 5.95 -2.75
CA ARG A 122 -0.43 7.02 -2.27
C ARG A 122 0.25 6.65 -0.94
N GLU A 123 -0.48 6.01 -0.04
CA GLU A 123 0.01 5.59 1.28
C GLU A 123 1.03 4.44 1.20
N THR A 124 0.94 3.56 0.19
CA THR A 124 1.82 2.38 0.05
C THR A 124 3.18 2.67 -0.58
N SER A 125 3.56 3.94 -0.76
CA SER A 125 4.82 4.36 -1.39
C SER A 125 6.05 3.70 -0.73
N ASN A 126 6.71 2.80 -1.47
CA ASN A 126 7.85 2.00 -1.00
C ASN A 126 9.16 2.45 -1.66
N TYR A 127 10.30 2.22 -1.00
CA TYR A 127 11.64 2.54 -1.49
C TYR A 127 12.14 1.59 -2.60
N ASN A 128 11.45 0.47 -2.86
CA ASN A 128 11.69 -0.37 -4.04
C ASN A 128 10.97 0.20 -5.26
N TRP A 129 11.72 0.50 -6.32
CA TRP A 129 11.22 1.11 -7.55
C TRP A 129 10.18 0.25 -8.29
N GLU A 130 10.26 -1.08 -8.24
CA GLU A 130 9.29 -1.97 -8.89
C GLU A 130 7.91 -1.87 -8.22
N VAL A 131 7.90 -1.87 -6.89
CA VAL A 131 6.67 -1.70 -6.11
C VAL A 131 6.16 -0.27 -6.24
N TRP A 132 7.07 0.70 -6.25
CA TRP A 132 6.74 2.10 -6.47
C TRP A 132 6.07 2.32 -7.83
N SER A 133 6.62 1.77 -8.91
CA SER A 133 6.05 1.97 -10.25
C SER A 133 4.65 1.38 -10.36
N LEU A 134 4.43 0.20 -9.78
CA LEU A 134 3.12 -0.45 -9.71
C LEU A 134 2.11 0.38 -8.89
N ASN A 135 2.50 0.89 -7.73
CA ASN A 135 1.64 1.78 -6.93
C ASN A 135 1.27 3.05 -7.69
N ARG A 136 2.24 3.64 -8.38
CA ARG A 136 2.03 4.86 -9.18
C ARG A 136 1.15 4.60 -10.40
N GLU A 137 1.24 3.41 -10.98
CA GLU A 137 0.34 3.01 -12.05
C GLU A 137 -1.10 2.90 -11.54
N GLY A 138 -1.32 2.27 -10.37
CA GLY A 138 -2.63 2.23 -9.71
C GLY A 138 -3.18 3.61 -9.34
N GLU A 139 -2.33 4.50 -8.82
CA GLU A 139 -2.65 5.90 -8.55
C GLU A 139 -3.15 6.59 -9.82
N MET A 140 -2.38 6.48 -10.91
CA MET A 140 -2.70 7.08 -12.21
C MET A 140 -4.02 6.55 -12.77
N TRP A 141 -4.24 5.23 -12.78
CA TRP A 141 -5.49 4.65 -13.27
C TRP A 141 -6.70 5.10 -12.44
N SER A 142 -6.55 5.22 -11.12
CA SER A 142 -7.61 5.72 -10.25
C SER A 142 -7.96 7.18 -10.58
N LEU A 143 -6.96 8.04 -10.79
CA LEU A 143 -7.16 9.43 -11.21
C LEU A 143 -7.87 9.53 -12.57
N ILE A 144 -7.46 8.71 -13.55
CA ILE A 144 -8.07 8.66 -14.88
C ILE A 144 -9.53 8.22 -14.80
N SER A 145 -9.82 7.17 -14.03
CA SER A 145 -11.18 6.65 -13.88
C SER A 145 -12.10 7.67 -13.21
N ILE A 146 -11.64 8.33 -12.14
CA ILE A 146 -12.42 9.43 -11.52
C ILE A 146 -12.70 10.53 -12.54
N ALA A 147 -11.69 10.97 -13.30
CA ALA A 147 -11.88 11.99 -14.32
C ALA A 147 -12.90 11.57 -15.39
N LYS A 148 -12.89 10.32 -15.83
CA LYS A 148 -13.86 9.78 -16.80
C LYS A 148 -15.29 9.88 -16.27
N VAL A 149 -15.53 9.46 -15.02
CA VAL A 149 -16.85 9.57 -14.38
C VAL A 149 -17.30 11.03 -14.26
N LEU A 150 -16.40 11.92 -13.84
CA LEU A 150 -16.68 13.35 -13.71
C LEU A 150 -17.02 14.01 -15.05
N ILE A 151 -16.36 13.62 -16.13
CA ILE A 151 -16.69 14.08 -17.50
C ILE A 151 -18.11 13.64 -17.86
N ALA A 152 -18.49 12.40 -17.57
CA ALA A 152 -19.84 11.90 -17.81
C ALA A 152 -20.90 12.67 -17.00
N GLN A 153 -20.55 13.16 -15.81
CA GLN A 153 -21.37 14.03 -14.97
C GLN A 153 -21.30 15.52 -15.36
N ASN A 154 -20.61 15.88 -16.45
CA ASN A 154 -20.37 17.25 -16.90
C ASN A 154 -19.65 18.15 -15.86
N GLN A 155 -18.88 17.54 -14.95
CA GLN A 155 -18.05 18.21 -13.95
C GLN A 155 -16.61 18.41 -14.49
N THR A 156 -16.50 19.11 -15.61
CA THR A 156 -15.24 19.20 -16.39
C THR A 156 -14.10 19.89 -15.66
N ASP A 157 -14.40 20.87 -14.79
CA ASP A 157 -13.36 21.58 -14.02
C ASP A 157 -12.65 20.63 -13.05
N LEU A 158 -13.43 19.82 -12.32
CA LEU A 158 -12.88 18.83 -11.41
C LEU A 158 -12.16 17.72 -12.18
N ALA A 159 -12.72 17.27 -13.32
CA ALA A 159 -12.06 16.28 -14.17
C ALA A 159 -10.68 16.75 -14.67
N ILE A 160 -10.53 18.04 -15.00
CA ILE A 160 -9.24 18.63 -15.38
C ILE A 160 -8.20 18.48 -14.25
N ASP A 161 -8.58 18.70 -12.99
CA ASP A 161 -7.65 18.55 -11.86
C ASP A 161 -7.18 17.11 -11.66
N TYR A 162 -8.07 16.13 -11.87
CA TYR A 162 -7.72 14.71 -11.83
C TYR A 162 -6.84 14.30 -13.02
N LEU A 163 -7.15 14.79 -14.23
CA LEU A 163 -6.32 14.53 -15.42
C LEU A 163 -4.93 15.15 -15.29
N ARG A 164 -4.82 16.38 -14.76
CA ARG A 164 -3.54 17.02 -14.47
C ARG A 164 -2.68 16.14 -13.55
N GLN A 165 -3.25 15.66 -12.44
CA GLN A 165 -2.52 14.76 -11.53
C GLN A 165 -2.12 13.46 -12.23
N SER A 166 -2.98 12.89 -13.08
CA SER A 166 -2.66 11.62 -13.76
C SER A 166 -1.46 11.76 -14.70
N VAL A 167 -1.35 12.87 -15.44
CA VAL A 167 -0.22 13.12 -16.34
C VAL A 167 1.07 13.43 -15.58
N GLU A 168 0.98 14.05 -14.39
CA GLU A 168 2.15 14.26 -13.52
C GLU A 168 2.69 12.93 -12.98
N VAL A 169 1.81 12.01 -12.58
CA VAL A 169 2.21 10.68 -12.11
C VAL A 169 2.85 9.87 -13.23
N PHE A 170 2.27 9.91 -14.44
CA PHE A 170 2.85 9.24 -15.60
C PHE A 170 4.26 9.77 -15.95
N ALA A 171 4.42 11.09 -15.98
CA ALA A 171 5.72 11.71 -16.23
C ALA A 171 6.76 11.26 -15.19
N ALA A 172 6.37 11.18 -13.91
CA ALA A 172 7.24 10.67 -12.85
C ALA A 172 7.65 9.20 -13.07
N ILE A 173 6.69 8.32 -13.44
CA ILE A 173 7.00 6.91 -13.75
C ILE A 173 8.00 6.81 -14.90
N ARG A 174 7.75 7.56 -15.98
CA ARG A 174 8.62 7.61 -17.16
C ARG A 174 10.04 8.02 -16.79
N ASP A 175 10.18 9.15 -16.09
CA ASP A 175 11.48 9.72 -15.74
C ASP A 175 12.30 8.74 -14.89
N GLU A 176 11.65 8.03 -13.96
CA GLU A 176 12.29 7.00 -13.13
C GLU A 176 12.73 5.77 -13.96
N LEU A 177 11.89 5.29 -14.88
CA LEU A 177 12.22 4.17 -15.77
C LEU A 177 13.41 4.53 -16.70
N MET A 178 13.40 5.73 -17.26
CA MET A 178 14.49 6.25 -18.10
C MET A 178 15.79 6.39 -17.31
N ALA A 179 15.74 6.97 -16.11
CA ALA A 179 16.91 7.14 -15.24
C ALA A 179 17.57 5.79 -14.88
N ARG A 180 16.77 4.73 -14.80
CA ARG A 180 17.22 3.36 -14.50
C ARG A 180 17.59 2.55 -15.74
N ASN A 181 17.43 3.10 -16.94
CA ASN A 181 17.61 2.41 -18.21
C ASN A 181 16.79 1.10 -18.30
N VAL A 182 15.59 1.12 -17.69
CA VAL A 182 14.62 0.02 -17.75
C VAL A 182 13.74 0.22 -18.97
N TYR A 183 13.41 -0.88 -19.66
CA TYR A 183 12.53 -0.85 -20.83
C TYR A 183 11.17 -0.26 -20.45
N ILE A 184 10.75 0.78 -21.17
CA ILE A 184 9.40 1.36 -21.08
C ILE A 184 8.44 0.38 -21.77
N PRO A 185 7.47 -0.22 -21.06
CA PRO A 185 6.58 -1.21 -21.66
C PRO A 185 5.73 -0.62 -22.79
N SER A 186 5.44 -1.41 -23.82
CA SER A 186 4.69 -0.99 -25.01
C SER A 186 3.25 -0.55 -24.76
N ASN A 187 2.68 -0.85 -23.58
CA ASN A 187 1.37 -0.35 -23.16
C ASN A 187 1.37 1.15 -22.83
N PHE A 188 2.53 1.84 -22.86
CA PHE A 188 2.61 3.30 -22.70
C PHE A 188 1.80 4.08 -23.74
N ASP A 189 1.43 3.47 -24.88
CA ASP A 189 0.54 4.10 -25.85
C ASP A 189 -0.88 4.34 -25.32
N SER A 190 -1.44 3.45 -24.49
CA SER A 190 -2.76 3.68 -23.87
C SER A 190 -2.73 4.80 -22.83
N LEU A 191 -1.52 5.14 -22.34
CA LEU A 191 -1.28 6.21 -21.38
C LEU A 191 -1.19 7.60 -22.03
N LYS A 192 -1.32 7.68 -23.36
CA LYS A 192 -1.46 8.95 -24.11
C LYS A 192 -2.90 9.49 -24.10
N GLU A 193 -3.90 8.63 -23.91
CA GLU A 193 -5.32 9.02 -23.89
C GLU A 193 -5.64 10.13 -22.86
N PRO A 194 -5.14 10.06 -21.61
CA PRO A 194 -5.36 11.11 -20.61
C PRO A 194 -4.85 12.49 -21.04
N TYR A 195 -3.68 12.56 -21.70
CA TYR A 195 -3.13 13.81 -22.21
C TYR A 195 -4.02 14.45 -23.28
N HIS A 196 -4.52 13.63 -24.21
CA HIS A 196 -5.42 14.10 -25.26
C HIS A 196 -6.75 14.58 -24.69
N CYS A 197 -7.33 13.83 -23.74
CA CYS A 197 -8.53 14.23 -23.03
C CYS A 197 -8.32 15.54 -22.27
N TYR A 198 -7.20 15.66 -21.54
CA TYR A 198 -6.86 16.86 -20.79
C TYR A 198 -6.72 18.09 -21.71
N ALA A 199 -5.93 17.97 -22.78
CA ALA A 199 -5.76 19.04 -23.75
C ALA A 199 -7.07 19.43 -24.44
N LYS A 200 -7.96 18.48 -24.73
CA LYS A 200 -9.28 18.75 -25.29
C LYS A 200 -10.14 19.59 -24.34
N LEU A 201 -10.21 19.23 -23.06
CA LEU A 201 -10.98 19.98 -22.06
C LEU A 201 -10.41 21.39 -21.87
N LEU A 202 -9.08 21.54 -21.82
CA LEU A 202 -8.43 22.85 -21.75
C LEU A 202 -8.80 23.77 -22.94
N ARG A 203 -8.82 23.24 -24.17
CA ARG A 203 -9.25 24.01 -25.36
C ARG A 203 -10.69 24.47 -25.25
N GLN A 204 -11.59 23.62 -24.74
CA GLN A 204 -13.00 23.98 -24.53
C GLN A 204 -13.16 25.11 -23.52
N GLN A 205 -12.24 25.24 -22.56
CA GLN A 205 -12.19 26.33 -21.58
C GLN A 205 -11.38 27.55 -22.06
N ASN A 206 -11.14 27.68 -23.36
CA ASN A 206 -10.36 28.78 -23.94
C ASN A 206 -8.93 28.88 -23.37
N ARG A 207 -8.31 27.74 -23.05
CA ARG A 207 -6.90 27.60 -22.61
C ARG A 207 -6.04 26.86 -23.65
N PRO A 208 -5.96 27.34 -24.91
CA PRO A 208 -5.32 26.60 -26.00
C PRO A 208 -3.79 26.51 -25.87
N GLN A 209 -3.15 27.47 -25.20
CA GLN A 209 -1.70 27.44 -24.96
C GLN A 209 -1.33 26.33 -23.98
N GLU A 210 -2.06 26.21 -22.87
CA GLU A 210 -1.87 25.13 -21.90
C GLU A 210 -2.17 23.77 -22.52
N ALA A 211 -3.22 23.67 -23.34
CA ALA A 211 -3.51 22.45 -24.07
C ALA A 211 -2.35 22.03 -25.00
N GLN A 212 -1.67 23.00 -25.62
CA GLN A 212 -0.52 22.70 -26.47
C GLN A 212 0.67 22.22 -25.65
N GLN A 213 0.95 22.85 -24.51
CA GLN A 213 1.99 22.41 -23.58
C GLN A 213 1.76 20.95 -23.14
N VAL A 214 0.52 20.59 -22.78
CA VAL A 214 0.16 19.20 -22.41
C VAL A 214 0.43 18.22 -23.55
N LEU A 215 0.12 18.58 -24.80
CA LEU A 215 0.35 17.70 -25.95
C LEU A 215 1.83 17.58 -26.31
N ASP A 216 2.63 18.60 -26.04
CA ASP A 216 4.07 18.54 -26.30
C ASP A 216 4.76 17.56 -25.34
N LEU A 217 4.26 17.40 -24.10
CA LEU A 217 4.71 16.36 -23.17
C LEU A 217 4.50 14.93 -23.71
N VAL A 218 3.50 14.71 -24.57
CA VAL A 218 3.23 13.42 -25.21
C VAL A 218 4.26 13.10 -26.29
N ARG A 219 4.76 14.12 -26.99
CA ARG A 219 5.71 13.96 -28.11
C ARG A 219 7.12 13.63 -27.64
N GLU A 220 7.45 13.97 -26.40
CA GLU A 220 8.69 13.54 -25.75
C GLU A 220 8.69 12.04 -25.37
N VAL A 221 7.61 11.31 -25.67
CA VAL A 221 7.43 9.87 -25.39
C VAL A 221 7.77 8.99 -26.61
N GLU A 222 7.99 9.58 -27.80
CA GLU A 222 8.39 8.89 -29.05
C GLU A 222 9.90 8.85 -29.25
#